data_AF-A0AAQ3JWZ5-F1
#
_entry.id   AF-A0AAQ3JWZ5-F1
#
_cell.length_a   1.000
_cell.length_b   1.000
_cell.length_c   1.000
_cell.angle_alpha   90.00
_cell.angle_beta   90.00
_cell.angle_gamma   90.00
#
_symmetry.space_group_name_H-M   'P 1'
#
loop_
_entity.id
_entity.type
_entity.pdbx_description
1 polymer ?
#
loop_
_entity_poly.entity_id
_entity_poly.type
_entity_poly.pdbx_seq_one_letter_code
_entity_poly.pdbx_strand_id
1 'polypeptide(L)'
;MRDDIPTKTPMFINTHALGRNMRNIDIDEFRPERHLLPTKGEGEQKRVEISHEPDFKILPFSVGKWKCHGAPLGVVVVLVALATHQ
;
A
#
# COMPACT_ATOMS: atom_id res chain seq x y z
N MET A 1 17.34 -2.47 -14.98
CA MET A 1 16.41 -2.68 -16.10
C MET A 1 16.20 -1.33 -16.77
N ARG A 2 17.05 -1.01 -17.75
CA ARG A 2 16.81 0.10 -18.68
C ARG A 2 16.46 -0.57 -19.97
N ASP A 3 15.18 -0.89 -20.11
CA ASP A 3 14.63 -1.26 -21.41
C ASP A 3 14.51 0.05 -22.19
N ASP A 4 14.84 0.02 -23.47
CA ASP A 4 14.67 1.18 -24.37
C ASP A 4 13.18 1.45 -24.57
N ILE A 5 12.56 2.17 -23.63
CA ILE A 5 11.15 2.57 -23.71
C ILE A 5 11.09 3.84 -24.59
N PRO A 6 10.43 3.78 -25.76
CA PRO A 6 10.32 4.95 -26.63
C PRO A 6 9.59 6.11 -25.95
N THR A 7 9.92 7.33 -26.36
CA THR A 7 9.28 8.54 -25.83
C THR A 7 7.76 8.49 -26.04
N LYS A 8 7.00 8.94 -25.03
CA LYS A 8 5.52 8.96 -25.00
C LYS A 8 4.84 7.58 -24.93
N THR A 9 5.58 6.50 -24.67
CA THR A 9 4.96 5.21 -24.39
C THR A 9 4.15 5.29 -23.09
N PRO A 10 2.82 5.02 -23.10
CA PRO A 10 2.03 4.99 -21.88
C PRO A 10 2.44 3.81 -21.01
N MET A 11 2.70 4.08 -19.74
CA MET A 11 3.06 3.08 -18.75
C MET A 11 1.84 2.72 -17.92
N PHE A 12 1.56 1.42 -17.78
CA PHE A 12 0.50 0.92 -16.91
C PHE A 12 1.11 0.18 -15.72
N ILE A 13 0.57 0.45 -14.53
CA ILE A 13 0.97 -0.21 -13.29
C ILE A 13 -0.24 -0.97 -12.76
N ASN A 14 -0.11 -2.28 -12.61
CA ASN A 14 -1.14 -3.11 -12.01
C ASN A 14 -0.99 -3.12 -10.48
N THR A 15 -1.64 -2.16 -9.82
CA THR A 15 -1.64 -2.05 -8.35
C THR A 15 -2.34 -3.24 -7.68
N HIS A 16 -3.31 -3.86 -8.35
CA HIS A 16 -3.99 -5.05 -7.86
C HIS A 16 -3.04 -6.25 -7.79
N ALA A 17 -2.27 -6.51 -8.85
CA ALA A 17 -1.26 -7.56 -8.87
C ALA A 17 -0.11 -7.30 -7.88
N LEU A 18 0.23 -6.02 -7.63
CA LEU A 18 1.26 -5.65 -6.65
C LEU A 18 0.88 -6.13 -5.24
N GLY A 19 -0.36 -5.89 -4.80
CA GLY A 19 -0.84 -6.33 -3.49
C GLY A 19 -1.04 -7.85 -3.37
N ARG A 20 -1.19 -8.55 -4.50
CA ARG A 20 -1.42 -10.00 -4.61
C ARG A 20 -0.20 -10.78 -5.12
N ASN A 21 1.00 -10.24 -4.99
CA ASN A 21 2.22 -10.92 -5.43
C ASN A 21 2.47 -12.18 -4.57
N MET A 22 2.68 -13.35 -5.18
CA MET A 22 2.88 -14.65 -4.51
C MET A 22 4.06 -14.70 -3.52
N ARG A 23 4.97 -13.72 -3.54
CA ARG A 23 5.98 -13.55 -2.47
C ARG A 23 5.34 -13.16 -1.12
N ASN A 24 4.12 -12.64 -1.15
CA ASN A 24 3.28 -12.41 0.00
C ASN A 24 2.41 -13.66 0.17
N ILE A 25 2.67 -14.44 1.22
CA ILE A 25 1.95 -15.68 1.52
C ILE A 25 0.51 -15.34 1.99
N ASP A 26 -0.46 -16.19 1.65
CA ASP A 26 -1.89 -16.14 2.06
C ASP A 26 -2.75 -14.97 1.52
N ILE A 27 -2.60 -14.62 0.23
CA ILE A 27 -3.30 -13.49 -0.40
C ILE A 27 -4.84 -13.63 -0.40
N ASP A 28 -5.36 -14.85 -0.38
CA ASP A 28 -6.80 -15.12 -0.45
C ASP A 28 -7.49 -15.11 0.92
N GLU A 29 -6.73 -14.98 2.00
CA GLU A 29 -7.26 -14.84 3.35
C GLU A 29 -7.14 -13.39 3.85
N PHE A 30 -8.21 -12.89 4.47
CA PHE A 30 -8.20 -11.58 5.11
C PHE A 30 -7.45 -11.64 6.44
N ARG A 31 -6.21 -11.15 6.45
CA ARG A 31 -5.33 -11.05 7.63
C ARG A 31 -4.80 -9.63 7.80
N PRO A 32 -5.53 -8.71 8.46
CA PRO A 32 -5.12 -7.30 8.58
C PRO A 32 -3.77 -7.12 9.29
N GLU A 33 -3.40 -8.06 10.16
CA GLU A 33 -2.14 -8.11 10.91
C GLU A 33 -0.90 -8.20 10.00
N ARG A 34 -1.06 -8.65 8.75
CA ARG A 34 0.03 -8.74 7.77
C ARG A 34 0.66 -7.39 7.42
N HIS A 35 -0.06 -6.31 7.70
CA HIS A 35 0.40 -4.94 7.49
C HIS A 35 1.04 -4.31 8.74
N LEU A 36 1.20 -5.08 9.82
CA LEU A 36 1.99 -4.72 11.00
C LEU A 36 3.43 -5.22 10.76
N LEU A 37 4.44 -4.33 10.73
CA LEU A 37 5.84 -4.78 10.56
C LEU A 37 6.37 -5.35 11.89
N PRO A 38 7.18 -6.42 11.86
CA PRO A 38 7.85 -6.91 13.05
C PRO A 38 8.90 -5.88 13.50
N THR A 39 8.73 -5.34 14.70
CA THR A 39 9.74 -4.51 15.35
C THR A 39 10.95 -5.38 15.69
N LYS A 40 12.09 -5.14 15.06
CA LYS A 40 13.38 -5.55 15.66
C LYS A 40 13.64 -4.60 16.83
N GLY A 41 13.24 -5.02 18.03
CA GLY A 41 13.54 -4.33 19.29
C GLY A 41 12.53 -3.23 19.65
N GLU A 42 11.83 -3.46 20.76
CA GLU A 42 11.21 -2.46 21.63
C GLU A 42 10.28 -1.41 20.98
N GLY A 43 8.97 -1.66 21.10
CA GLY A 43 8.01 -0.62 21.45
C GLY A 43 7.17 0.00 20.34
N GLU A 44 7.61 0.01 19.08
CA GLU A 44 6.83 0.68 18.01
C GLU A 44 6.54 -0.25 16.82
N GLN A 45 5.25 -0.52 16.59
CA GLN A 45 4.77 -1.19 15.38
C GLN A 45 5.00 -0.27 14.17
N LYS A 46 6.07 -0.49 13.38
CA LYS A 46 6.24 0.25 12.12
C LYS A 46 5.06 -0.13 11.22
N ARG A 47 4.14 0.81 10.97
CA ARG A 47 3.03 0.60 10.02
C ARG A 47 3.61 0.49 8.62
N VAL A 48 2.95 -0.27 7.74
CA VAL A 48 3.21 -0.14 6.30
C VAL A 48 2.91 1.30 5.90
N GLU A 49 3.95 2.10 5.69
CA GLU A 49 3.80 3.46 5.21
C GLU A 49 3.34 3.43 3.74
N ILE A 50 2.24 4.11 3.47
CA ILE A 50 1.57 4.10 2.17
C ILE A 50 2.28 5.02 1.16
N SER A 51 3.27 5.82 1.58
CA SER A 51 3.63 7.04 0.83
C SER A 51 5.11 7.44 0.73
N HIS A 52 6.08 6.78 1.40
CA HIS A 52 7.44 7.35 1.51
C HIS A 52 8.63 6.43 1.20
N GLU A 53 8.45 5.12 1.02
CA GLU A 53 9.58 4.19 0.81
C GLU A 53 9.78 3.87 -0.69
N PRO A 54 11.02 3.61 -1.15
CA PRO A 54 11.32 3.23 -2.54
C PRO A 54 10.77 1.84 -2.91
N ASP A 55 10.48 0.98 -1.92
CA ASP A 55 9.89 -0.34 -2.10
C ASP A 55 8.41 -0.35 -1.70
N PHE A 56 7.53 -0.10 -2.68
CA PHE A 56 6.08 -0.15 -2.48
C PHE A 56 5.58 -1.60 -2.44
N LYS A 57 5.08 -2.04 -1.27
CA LYS A 57 4.42 -3.34 -1.12
C LYS A 57 2.94 -3.31 -1.50
N ILE A 58 2.28 -2.17 -1.30
CA ILE A 58 0.87 -1.93 -1.65
C ILE A 58 0.72 -0.46 -2.11
N LEU A 59 -0.24 -0.20 -3.00
CA LEU A 59 -0.54 1.15 -3.52
C LEU A 59 -2.06 1.39 -3.55
N PRO A 60 -2.75 1.44 -2.40
CA PRO A 60 -4.21 1.61 -2.35
C PRO A 60 -4.66 3.00 -2.86
N PHE A 61 -3.79 4.01 -2.78
CA PHE A 61 -4.11 5.40 -3.15
C PHE A 61 -3.10 6.01 -4.14
N SER A 62 -2.34 5.18 -4.85
CA SER A 62 -1.21 5.63 -5.70
C SER A 62 -0.17 6.46 -4.93
N VAL A 63 0.88 6.94 -5.61
CA VAL A 63 2.00 7.69 -5.00
C VAL A 63 2.49 8.83 -5.88
N GLY A 64 3.30 9.73 -5.30
CA GLY A 64 3.92 10.85 -6.02
C GLY A 64 2.91 11.87 -6.53
N LYS A 65 3.13 12.37 -7.76
CA LYS A 65 2.25 13.37 -8.40
C LYS A 65 0.85 12.83 -8.76
N TRP A 66 0.69 11.51 -8.78
CA TRP A 66 -0.56 10.82 -9.17
C TRP A 66 -1.28 10.21 -7.96
N LYS A 67 -0.90 10.58 -6.74
CA LYS A 67 -1.56 10.11 -5.52
C LYS A 67 -2.99 10.65 -5.42
N CYS A 68 -3.88 9.87 -4.83
CA CYS A 68 -5.24 10.30 -4.52
C CYS A 68 -5.21 11.37 -3.42
N HIS A 69 -5.67 12.58 -3.74
CA HIS A 69 -5.77 13.69 -2.78
C HIS A 69 -6.80 13.41 -1.66
N GLY A 70 -7.79 12.55 -1.92
CA GLY A 70 -8.79 12.12 -0.95
C GLY A 70 -8.32 11.02 0.01
N ALA A 71 -7.10 10.48 -0.14
CA ALA A 71 -6.60 9.39 0.70
C ALA A 71 -6.68 9.70 2.21
N PRO A 72 -6.29 10.91 2.71
CA PRO A 72 -6.39 11.21 4.13
C PRO A 72 -7.84 11.16 4.64
N LEU A 73 -8.78 11.73 3.88
CA LEU A 73 -10.20 11.71 4.23
C LEU A 73 -10.75 10.28 4.24
N GLY A 74 -10.44 9.48 3.21
CA GLY A 74 -10.89 8.09 3.12
C GLY A 74 -10.41 7.25 4.31
N VAL A 75 -9.16 7.41 4.72
CA VAL A 75 -8.62 6.73 5.90
C VAL A 75 -9.35 7.14 7.18
N VAL A 76 -9.59 8.45 7.38
CA VAL A 76 -10.33 8.93 8.57
C VAL A 76 -11.75 8.37 8.59
N VAL A 77 -12.47 8.37 7.47
CA VAL A 77 -13.85 7.85 7.40
C VAL A 77 -13.90 6.38 7.78
N VAL A 78 -12.99 5.55 7.24
CA VAL A 78 -12.93 4.11 7.57
C VAL A 78 -12.63 3.91 9.05
N LEU A 79 -11.65 4.63 9.61
CA LEU A 79 -11.28 4.50 11.02
C LEU A 79 -12.40 4.94 11.96
N VAL A 80 -13.07 6.06 11.67
CA VAL A 80 -14.22 6.53 12.47
C VAL A 80 -15.35 5.50 12.40
N ALA A 81 -15.70 5.03 11.20
CA ALA A 81 -16.75 4.02 11.04
C ALA A 81 -16.46 2.77 11.88
N LEU A 82 -15.22 2.24 11.82
CA LEU A 82 -14.79 1.08 12.62
C LEU A 82 -14.85 1.35 14.14
N ALA A 83 -14.46 2.55 14.57
CA ALA A 83 -14.50 2.92 15.99
C ALA A 83 -15.92 3.08 16.53
N THR A 84 -16.89 3.44 15.67
CA THR A 84 -18.29 3.65 16.04
C THR A 84 -19.19 2.42 15.87
N HIS A 85 -18.69 1.35 15.24
CA HIS A 85 -19.44 0.11 14.97
C HIS A 85 -19.20 -0.97 16.06
N GLN A 86 -19.30 -0.60 17.34
CA GLN A 86 -19.33 -1.54 18.48
C GLN A 86 -20.74 -1.75 19.00
#